data_AF-A0AAV4GFT8-F1
#
_entry.id   AF-A0AAV4GFT8-F1
#
_cell.length_a   1.000
_cell.length_b   1.000
_cell.length_c   1.000
_cell.angle_alpha   90.00
_cell.angle_beta   90.00
_cell.angle_gamma   90.00
#
_symmetry.space_group_name_H-M   'P 1'
#
loop_
_entity.id
_entity.type
_entity.pdbx_description
1 polymer ?
#
loop_
_entity_poly.entity_id
_entity_poly.type
_entity_poly.pdbx_seq_one_letter_code
_entity_poly.pdbx_strand_id
1 'polypeptide(L)'
;MVSDKARRTQIKHFPPQAIKNNPQYQISYCYKKTMLSIRRQVKLPYPILEARWRLFGHILRQAINTPPNIAMTEIFKTEGSKQRGRPKTSIVTTLREDLKSNNSNQWPTRLHSIENLDHLRDIAQNRSDWKHLTTAILQSAQAETSVDVAADGH
;
A
#
# COMPACT_ATOMS: atom_id res chain seq x y z
N MET A 1 31.23 18.50 39.67
CA MET A 1 30.02 17.82 39.16
C MET A 1 29.87 18.21 37.69
N VAL A 2 30.32 17.35 36.77
CA VAL A 2 30.27 17.61 35.33
C VAL A 2 29.19 16.75 34.70
N SER A 3 28.36 17.42 33.90
CA SER A 3 27.06 16.99 33.39
C SER A 3 27.15 15.78 32.45
N ASP A 4 26.32 14.77 32.73
CA ASP A 4 26.20 13.50 32.01
C ASP A 4 25.40 13.66 30.69
N LYS A 5 25.83 14.60 29.85
CA LYS A 5 25.13 15.00 28.61
C LYS A 5 25.84 14.54 27.33
N ALA A 6 26.77 13.58 27.44
CA ALA A 6 27.65 13.17 26.34
C ALA A 6 27.66 11.65 26.05
N ARG A 7 26.56 10.93 26.26
CA ARG A 7 26.53 9.46 26.03
C ARG A 7 25.30 8.92 25.28
N ARG A 8 24.81 9.61 24.25
CA ARG A 8 23.86 8.95 23.33
C ARG A 8 23.93 9.45 21.89
N THR A 9 25.15 9.53 21.37
CA THR A 9 25.41 9.65 19.93
C THR A 9 25.06 8.32 19.26
N GLN A 10 24.03 8.36 18.44
CA GLN A 10 23.72 7.50 17.29
C GLN A 10 24.54 6.22 17.10
N ILE A 11 24.00 5.08 17.55
CA ILE A 11 24.30 3.80 16.89
C ILE A 11 23.25 3.62 15.79
N LYS A 12 23.49 4.25 14.63
CA LYS A 12 22.96 3.71 13.38
C LYS A 12 23.74 2.42 13.17
N HIS A 13 23.08 1.27 13.29
CA HIS A 13 23.68 -0.03 13.00
C HIS A 13 23.93 -0.09 11.47
N PHE A 14 25.02 0.53 11.03
CA PHE A 14 25.52 0.48 9.67
C PHE A 14 26.62 -0.58 9.67
N PRO A 15 26.54 -1.63 8.84
CA PRO A 15 27.50 -2.70 8.88
C PRO A 15 28.91 -2.16 8.55
N PRO A 16 29.94 -2.58 9.30
CA PRO A 16 31.34 -2.24 9.01
C PRO A 16 31.66 -2.47 7.53
N GLN A 17 32.47 -1.59 6.93
CA GLN A 17 32.80 -1.63 5.50
C GLN A 17 33.35 -3.00 5.06
N ALA A 18 34.02 -3.72 5.97
CA ALA A 18 34.52 -5.08 5.75
C ALA A 18 33.43 -6.12 5.39
N ILE A 19 32.20 -5.95 5.88
CA ILE A 19 31.08 -6.87 5.61
C ILE A 19 30.49 -6.64 4.22
N LYS A 20 30.61 -5.43 3.66
CA LYS A 20 30.06 -5.10 2.33
C LYS A 20 30.82 -5.74 1.17
N ASN A 21 32.09 -6.06 1.39
CA ASN A 21 32.93 -6.75 0.42
C ASN A 21 32.87 -8.28 0.57
N ASN A 22 32.13 -8.79 1.57
CA ASN A 22 31.92 -10.22 1.72
C ASN A 22 30.94 -10.71 0.63
N PRO A 23 31.32 -11.69 -0.20
CA PRO A 23 30.48 -12.21 -1.27
C PRO A 23 29.14 -12.77 -0.76
N GLN A 24 29.10 -13.41 0.41
CA GLN A 24 27.83 -13.88 0.99
C GLN A 24 26.89 -12.73 1.38
N TYR A 25 27.43 -11.61 1.86
CA TYR A 25 26.62 -10.43 2.19
C TYR A 25 26.11 -9.74 0.91
N GLN A 26 26.96 -9.61 -0.11
CA GLN A 26 26.54 -9.05 -1.41
C GLN A 26 25.45 -9.89 -2.05
N ILE A 27 25.59 -11.22 -2.06
CA ILE A 27 24.59 -12.14 -2.57
C ILE A 27 23.27 -12.00 -1.79
N SER A 28 23.31 -12.03 -0.45
CA SER A 28 22.11 -11.86 0.39
C SER A 28 21.42 -10.51 0.19
N TYR A 29 22.20 -9.43 0.09
CA TYR A 29 21.69 -8.08 -0.13
C TYR A 29 21.11 -7.90 -1.53
N CYS A 30 21.77 -8.43 -2.56
CA CYS A 30 21.27 -8.48 -3.93
C CYS A 30 19.96 -9.27 -3.99
N TYR A 31 19.87 -10.46 -3.40
CA TYR A 31 18.60 -11.22 -3.35
C TYR A 31 17.48 -10.46 -2.64
N LYS A 32 17.74 -9.83 -1.48
CA LYS A 32 16.73 -9.03 -0.78
C LYS A 32 16.29 -7.81 -1.60
N LYS A 33 17.22 -7.13 -2.27
CA LYS A 33 16.94 -5.98 -3.13
C LYS A 33 16.17 -6.40 -4.38
N THR A 34 16.55 -7.50 -5.02
CA THR A 34 15.89 -8.09 -6.18
C THR A 34 14.50 -8.60 -5.83
N MET A 35 14.30 -9.32 -4.71
CA MET A 35 12.96 -9.72 -4.26
C MET A 35 12.05 -8.53 -3.96
N LEU A 36 12.57 -7.45 -3.39
CA LEU A 36 11.82 -6.20 -3.20
C LEU A 36 11.58 -5.42 -4.49
N SER A 37 12.40 -5.63 -5.52
CA SER A 37 12.24 -5.05 -6.86
C SER A 37 11.19 -5.81 -7.66
N ILE A 38 11.27 -7.14 -7.69
CA ILE A 38 10.32 -8.03 -8.35
C ILE A 38 8.92 -7.84 -7.75
N ARG A 39 8.81 -7.73 -6.41
CA ARG A 39 7.52 -7.43 -5.75
C ARG A 39 6.88 -6.10 -6.16
N ARG A 40 7.67 -5.14 -6.66
CA ARG A 40 7.15 -3.85 -7.13
C ARG A 40 6.77 -3.87 -8.62
N GLN A 41 7.23 -4.86 -9.38
CA GLN A 41 7.10 -4.89 -10.84
C GLN A 41 6.03 -5.88 -11.34
N VAL A 42 5.58 -6.82 -10.53
CA VAL A 42 4.48 -7.72 -10.92
C VAL A 42 3.14 -7.05 -10.62
N LYS A 43 2.46 -6.55 -11.66
CA LYS A 43 1.04 -6.15 -11.58
C LYS A 43 0.26 -7.30 -10.93
N LEU A 44 -0.49 -7.01 -9.87
CA LEU A 44 -1.15 -8.05 -9.08
C LEU A 44 -2.19 -8.78 -9.94
N PRO A 45 -2.26 -10.12 -9.87
CA PRO A 45 -3.25 -10.87 -10.62
C PRO A 45 -4.68 -10.47 -10.20
N TYR A 46 -5.56 -10.35 -11.19
CA TYR A 46 -6.97 -9.91 -11.06
C TYR A 46 -7.71 -10.43 -9.80
N PRO A 47 -7.60 -11.73 -9.42
CA PRO A 47 -8.30 -12.24 -8.24
C PRO A 47 -7.84 -11.63 -6.92
N ILE A 48 -6.57 -11.21 -6.82
CA ILE A 48 -6.02 -10.59 -5.60
C ILE A 48 -6.58 -9.18 -5.44
N LEU A 49 -6.66 -8.42 -6.54
CA LEU A 49 -7.25 -7.09 -6.56
C LEU A 49 -8.73 -7.17 -6.17
N GLU A 50 -9.48 -8.07 -6.81
CA GLU A 50 -10.90 -8.29 -6.50
C GLU A 50 -11.11 -8.67 -5.02
N ALA A 51 -10.38 -9.67 -4.52
CA ALA A 51 -10.53 -10.14 -3.15
C ALA A 51 -10.24 -9.04 -2.12
N ARG A 52 -9.23 -8.19 -2.37
CA ARG A 52 -8.88 -7.07 -1.51
C ARG A 52 -10.01 -6.04 -1.43
N TRP A 53 -10.56 -5.63 -2.57
CA TRP A 53 -11.68 -4.70 -2.58
C TRP A 53 -12.97 -5.30 -2.03
N ARG A 54 -13.16 -6.62 -2.17
CA ARG A 54 -14.30 -7.33 -1.56
C ARG A 54 -14.19 -7.36 -0.03
N LEU A 55 -13.01 -7.64 0.51
CA LEU A 55 -12.73 -7.59 1.94
C LEU A 55 -12.91 -6.16 2.47
N PHE A 56 -12.36 -5.17 1.77
CA PHE A 56 -12.46 -3.78 2.19
C PHE A 56 -13.92 -3.32 2.25
N GLY A 57 -14.71 -3.58 1.21
CA GLY A 57 -16.14 -3.28 1.21
C GLY A 57 -16.91 -4.04 2.29
N HIS A 58 -16.51 -5.27 2.62
CA HIS A 58 -17.09 -6.00 3.74
C HIS A 58 -16.83 -5.29 5.08
N ILE A 59 -15.59 -4.86 5.34
CA ILE A 59 -15.23 -4.10 6.54
C ILE A 59 -16.05 -2.81 6.63
N LEU A 60 -16.15 -2.05 5.53
CA LEU A 60 -16.89 -0.78 5.51
C LEU A 60 -18.39 -0.93 5.78
N ARG A 61 -18.99 -2.07 5.40
CA ARG A 61 -20.41 -2.35 5.66
C ARG A 61 -20.70 -2.79 7.09
N GLN A 62 -19.69 -3.25 7.84
CA GLN A 62 -19.90 -3.61 9.24
C GLN A 62 -20.16 -2.37 10.10
N ALA A 63 -20.70 -2.58 11.30
CA ALA A 63 -20.88 -1.51 12.26
C ALA A 63 -19.54 -0.84 12.61
N ILE A 64 -19.57 0.46 12.89
CA ILE A 64 -18.35 1.29 13.12
C ILE A 64 -17.55 0.81 14.34
N ASN A 65 -18.23 0.23 15.32
CA ASN A 65 -17.64 -0.27 16.56
C ASN A 65 -17.01 -1.67 16.44
N THR A 66 -17.01 -2.29 15.26
CA THR A 66 -16.33 -3.58 15.09
C THR A 66 -14.81 -3.40 15.08
N PRO A 67 -14.04 -4.36 15.62
CA PRO A 67 -12.58 -4.27 15.62
C PRO A 67 -11.96 -3.96 14.25
N PRO A 68 -12.44 -4.53 13.12
CA PRO A 68 -11.94 -4.18 11.79
C PRO A 68 -12.18 -2.72 11.39
N ASN A 69 -13.36 -2.16 11.70
CA ASN A 69 -13.68 -0.77 11.40
C ASN A 69 -12.88 0.21 12.26
N ILE A 70 -12.72 -0.10 13.55
CA ILE A 70 -11.88 0.68 14.47
C ILE A 70 -10.45 0.69 13.94
N ALA A 71 -9.89 -0.48 13.62
CA ALA A 71 -8.55 -0.59 13.05
C ALA A 71 -8.40 0.23 11.76
N MET A 72 -9.39 0.17 10.86
CA MET A 72 -9.37 0.96 9.63
C MET A 72 -9.37 2.45 9.93
N THR A 73 -10.27 2.91 10.78
CA THR A 73 -10.37 4.31 11.20
C THR A 73 -9.06 4.82 11.82
N GLU A 74 -8.43 4.02 12.69
CA GLU A 74 -7.14 4.37 13.30
C GLU A 74 -5.99 4.43 12.29
N ILE A 75 -5.98 3.55 11.29
CA ILE A 75 -5.01 3.63 10.19
C ILE A 75 -5.20 4.97 9.45
N PHE A 76 -6.42 5.33 9.08
CA PHE A 76 -6.70 6.59 8.37
C PHE A 76 -6.43 7.86 9.23
N LYS A 77 -6.58 7.79 10.56
CA LYS A 77 -6.22 8.88 11.49
C LYS A 77 -4.71 9.08 11.64
N THR A 78 -3.94 7.99 11.65
CA THR A 78 -2.49 8.02 11.90
C THR A 78 -1.65 8.24 10.65
N GLU A 79 -2.28 8.13 9.48
CA GLU A 79 -1.74 8.47 8.16
C GLU A 79 -1.32 9.95 8.12
N GLY A 80 -0.01 10.22 8.05
CA GLY A 80 0.57 11.57 8.12
C GLY A 80 1.49 11.79 9.32
N SER A 81 1.37 10.94 10.34
CA SER A 81 2.37 10.90 11.42
C SER A 81 3.68 10.29 10.91
N LYS A 82 4.83 10.86 11.29
CA LYS A 82 6.15 10.29 10.97
C LYS A 82 6.29 8.95 11.70
N GLN A 83 5.95 7.86 11.02
CA GLN A 83 6.19 6.51 11.55
C GLN A 83 7.70 6.27 11.59
N ARG A 84 8.22 5.91 12.78
CA ARG A 84 9.63 5.57 12.95
C ARG A 84 9.92 4.21 12.31
N GLY A 85 10.90 4.17 11.40
CA GLY A 85 11.38 2.93 10.78
C GLY A 85 11.00 2.79 9.30
N ARG A 86 11.03 1.55 8.78
CA ARG A 86 10.68 1.27 7.39
C ARG A 86 9.19 1.59 7.17
N PRO A 87 8.82 2.29 6.08
CA PRO A 87 7.43 2.51 5.72
C PRO A 87 6.70 1.16 5.67
N LYS A 88 5.65 1.02 6.47
CA LYS A 88 4.82 -0.19 6.46
C LYS A 88 3.94 -0.13 5.22
N THR A 89 3.93 -1.20 4.43
CA THR A 89 2.89 -1.41 3.43
C THR A 89 1.58 -1.66 4.19
N SER A 90 0.74 -0.63 4.30
CA SER A 90 -0.59 -0.72 4.90
C SER A 90 -1.61 -1.09 3.82
N ILE A 91 -2.73 -1.69 4.22
CA ILE A 91 -3.87 -1.91 3.30
C ILE A 91 -4.28 -0.61 2.59
N VAL A 92 -4.18 0.53 3.27
CA VAL A 92 -4.47 1.87 2.71
C VAL A 92 -3.46 2.25 1.63
N THR A 93 -2.16 2.02 1.83
CA THR A 93 -1.16 2.30 0.79
C THR A 93 -1.42 1.49 -0.48
N THR A 94 -1.80 0.22 -0.35
CA THR A 94 -2.12 -0.62 -1.49
C THR A 94 -3.45 -0.23 -2.16
N LEU A 95 -4.48 0.12 -1.39
CA LEU A 95 -5.75 0.60 -1.95
C LEU A 95 -5.58 1.93 -2.72
N ARG A 96 -4.67 2.80 -2.28
CA ARG A 96 -4.31 4.02 -3.04
C ARG A 96 -3.62 3.70 -4.34
N GLU A 97 -2.72 2.73 -4.35
CA GLU A 97 -2.05 2.27 -5.58
C GLU A 97 -3.08 1.70 -6.55
N ASP A 98 -4.00 0.87 -6.06
CA ASP A 98 -5.12 0.32 -6.85
C ASP A 98 -5.99 1.44 -7.47
N LEU A 99 -6.21 2.55 -6.75
CA LEU A 99 -6.98 3.70 -7.26
C LEU A 99 -6.20 4.60 -8.22
N LYS A 100 -4.87 4.63 -8.16
CA LYS A 100 -4.06 5.42 -9.12
C LYS A 100 -4.23 4.93 -10.54
N SER A 101 -4.44 3.62 -10.71
CA SER A 101 -4.74 3.02 -12.01
C SER A 101 -6.13 3.41 -12.53
N ASN A 102 -6.97 4.07 -11.73
CA ASN A 102 -8.29 4.53 -12.14
C ASN A 102 -8.26 6.03 -12.50
N ASN A 103 -8.21 6.34 -13.79
CA ASN A 103 -8.28 7.71 -14.31
C ASN A 103 -9.72 8.26 -14.40
N SER A 104 -10.72 7.58 -13.82
CA SER A 104 -12.10 8.03 -13.86
C SER A 104 -12.35 9.13 -12.83
N ASN A 105 -12.87 10.27 -13.31
CA ASN A 105 -13.36 11.36 -12.46
C ASN A 105 -14.63 11.00 -11.66
N GLN A 106 -15.21 9.83 -11.90
CA GLN A 106 -16.49 9.40 -11.32
C GLN A 106 -16.35 8.89 -9.88
N TRP A 107 -15.16 8.48 -9.45
CA TRP A 107 -14.91 7.86 -8.15
C TRP A 107 -13.86 8.65 -7.37
N PRO A 108 -13.84 8.54 -6.01
CA PRO A 108 -12.82 9.20 -5.23
C PRO A 108 -11.43 8.74 -5.70
N THR A 109 -10.72 9.65 -6.37
CA THR A 109 -9.41 9.40 -6.99
C THR A 109 -8.31 9.24 -5.95
N ARG A 110 -8.57 9.58 -4.68
CA ARG A 110 -7.56 9.58 -3.62
C ARG A 110 -8.15 9.20 -2.25
N LEU A 111 -7.40 8.42 -1.48
CA LEU A 111 -7.73 8.03 -0.10
C LEU A 111 -6.82 8.75 0.90
N HIS A 112 -6.95 10.07 1.04
CA HIS A 112 -6.04 10.84 1.90
C HIS A 112 -6.62 11.22 3.27
N SER A 113 -7.95 11.19 3.43
CA SER A 113 -8.63 11.67 4.64
C SER A 113 -9.62 10.65 5.18
N ILE A 114 -9.96 10.80 6.48
CA ILE A 114 -11.07 10.11 7.13
C ILE A 114 -12.40 10.47 6.44
N GLU A 115 -12.55 11.69 5.95
CA GLU A 115 -13.72 12.11 5.18
C GLU A 115 -13.90 11.27 3.91
N ASN A 116 -12.79 10.85 3.28
CA ASN A 116 -12.85 9.95 2.13
C ASN A 116 -13.23 8.52 2.54
N LEU A 117 -12.99 8.13 3.80
CA LEU A 117 -13.40 6.83 4.33
C LEU A 117 -14.91 6.77 4.57
N ASP A 118 -15.51 7.86 5.08
CA ASP A 118 -16.96 7.92 5.29
C ASP A 118 -17.72 7.97 3.97
N HIS A 119 -17.24 8.75 2.99
CA HIS A 119 -17.79 8.72 1.63
C HIS A 119 -17.68 7.32 0.99
N LEU A 120 -16.58 6.60 1.22
CA LEU A 120 -16.47 5.21 0.78
C LEU A 120 -17.41 4.27 1.53
N ARG A 121 -17.74 4.54 2.80
CA ARG A 121 -18.72 3.75 3.54
C ARG A 121 -20.09 3.91 2.89
N ASP A 122 -20.49 5.12 2.53
CA ASP A 122 -21.76 5.37 1.86
C ASP A 122 -21.86 4.59 0.54
N ILE A 123 -20.80 4.65 -0.29
CA ILE A 123 -20.71 3.85 -1.53
C ILE A 123 -20.73 2.35 -1.21
N ALA A 124 -20.02 1.90 -0.17
CA ALA A 124 -19.95 0.49 0.19
C ALA A 124 -21.29 -0.08 0.64
N GLN A 125 -22.12 0.71 1.33
CA GLN A 125 -23.46 0.28 1.73
C GLN A 125 -24.33 -0.01 0.51
N ASN A 126 -24.17 0.77 -0.57
CA ASN A 126 -24.78 0.40 -1.84
C ASN A 126 -23.97 -0.69 -2.55
N ARG A 127 -24.49 -1.92 -2.54
CA ARG A 127 -23.82 -3.07 -3.17
C ARG A 127 -23.65 -2.92 -4.68
N SER A 128 -24.57 -2.26 -5.38
CA SER A 128 -24.43 -2.03 -6.83
C SER A 128 -23.29 -1.05 -7.11
N ASP A 129 -23.25 0.04 -6.36
CA ASP A 129 -22.25 1.09 -6.56
C ASP A 129 -20.86 0.59 -6.19
N TRP A 130 -20.76 -0.18 -5.10
CA TRP A 130 -19.52 -0.87 -4.76
C TRP A 130 -19.07 -1.85 -5.86
N LYS A 131 -20.00 -2.61 -6.44
CA LYS A 131 -19.68 -3.52 -7.55
C LYS A 131 -19.21 -2.74 -8.78
N HIS A 132 -19.84 -1.61 -9.10
CA HIS A 132 -19.45 -0.77 -10.23
C HIS A 132 -18.05 -0.16 -10.01
N LEU A 133 -17.79 0.39 -8.83
CA LEU A 133 -16.48 0.92 -8.45
C LEU A 133 -15.39 -0.15 -8.57
N THR A 134 -15.62 -1.33 -8.00
CA THR A 134 -14.62 -2.42 -8.03
C THR A 134 -14.39 -2.95 -9.43
N THR A 135 -15.44 -3.06 -10.25
CA THR A 135 -15.33 -3.46 -11.66
C THR A 135 -14.54 -2.42 -12.46
N ALA A 136 -14.76 -1.12 -12.24
CA ALA A 136 -14.02 -0.06 -12.91
C ALA A 136 -12.52 -0.09 -12.57
N ILE A 137 -12.16 -0.29 -11.29
CA ILE A 137 -10.77 -0.43 -10.85
C ILE A 137 -10.11 -1.68 -11.46
N LEU A 138 -10.83 -2.78 -11.54
CA LEU A 138 -10.35 -4.02 -12.14
C LEU A 138 -10.11 -3.86 -13.66
N GLN A 139 -11.03 -3.20 -14.37
CA GLN A 139 -10.91 -2.92 -15.80
C GLN A 139 -9.74 -1.98 -16.10
N SER A 140 -9.55 -0.94 -15.29
CA SER A 140 -8.46 0.00 -15.49
C SER A 140 -7.08 -0.64 -15.26
N ALA A 141 -6.97 -1.52 -14.26
CA ALA A 141 -5.78 -2.33 -14.03
C ALA A 141 -5.49 -3.33 -15.19
N GLN A 142 -6.52 -3.89 -15.81
CA GLN A 142 -6.37 -4.76 -16.99
C GLN A 142 -5.91 -3.99 -18.22
N ALA A 143 -6.48 -2.81 -18.48
CA ALA A 143 -6.15 -1.97 -19.64
C ALA A 143 -4.66 -1.59 -19.66
N GLU A 144 -4.07 -1.27 -18.50
CA GLU A 144 -2.64 -1.02 -18.37
C GLU A 144 -1.79 -2.24 -18.75
N THR A 145 -2.30 -3.47 -18.64
CA THR A 145 -1.53 -4.69 -18.94
C THR A 145 -1.46 -4.96 -20.45
N SER A 146 -2.49 -4.58 -21.21
CA SER A 146 -2.54 -4.80 -22.66
C SER A 146 -1.67 -3.86 -23.47
N VAL A 147 -1.34 -2.67 -22.94
CA VAL A 147 -0.51 -1.67 -23.63
C VAL A 147 0.98 -2.04 -23.61
N ASP A 148 1.45 -2.74 -22.57
CA ASP A 148 2.86 -3.12 -22.42
C ASP A 148 3.28 -4.27 -23.35
N VAL A 149 2.35 -5.12 -23.81
CA VAL A 149 2.65 -6.28 -24.68
C VAL A 149 2.80 -5.87 -26.16
N ALA A 150 2.27 -4.70 -26.54
CA ALA A 150 2.32 -4.23 -27.93
C ALA A 150 3.62 -3.49 -28.29
N ALA A 151 4.47 -3.16 -27.31
CA ALA A 151 5.66 -2.33 -27.50
C ALA A 151 6.95 -3.10 -27.85
N ASP A 152 6.98 -4.43 -27.72
CA ASP A 152 8.18 -5.26 -27.95
C ASP A 152 8.18 -6.01 -29.29
N GLY A 153 7.34 -5.57 -30.24
CA GLY A 153 7.20 -6.20 -31.55
C GLY A 153 7.67 -5.33 -32.70
N HIS A 154 8.92 -4.87 -32.73
CA HIS A 154 9.63 -4.39 -33.94
C HIS A 154 11.11 -4.76 -33.87
#